data_AF-A0A1F5SJS3-F1
#
_entry.id   AF-A0A1F5SJS3-F1
#
_cell.length_a   1.000
_cell.length_b   1.000
_cell.length_c   1.000
_cell.angle_alpha   90.00
_cell.angle_beta   90.00
_cell.angle_gamma   90.00
#
_symmetry.space_group_name_H-M   'P 1'
#
loop_
_entity.id
_entity.type
_entity.pdbx_description
1 polymer ?
#
loop_
_entity_poly.entity_id
_entity_poly.type
_entity_poly.pdbx_seq_one_letter_code
_entity_poly.pdbx_strand_id
1 'polypeptide(L)'
;MRHQKAFTLIEVLAVIGIIAVLSAAAFAFFGNTTVKARDTKRVSDLSQIGRFLSFGCLTPDAGPGDFDLNILIAEFKSKYPRYADRLPDNIRDPKTGTEAVSGYRYEVAADGRCVLYANLEDGGTAVNLPAISEAAPGGGKGVFEAANPGPNGSRKYFQVSN
;
A
#
# COMPACT_ATOMS: atom_id res chain seq x y z
N MET A 1 21.67 52.45 -29.58
CA MET A 1 21.08 51.93 -28.32
C MET A 1 19.96 50.95 -28.69
N ARG A 2 20.05 49.69 -28.26
CA ARG A 2 19.11 48.64 -28.65
C ARG A 2 17.95 48.65 -27.65
N HIS A 3 16.78 49.13 -28.06
CA HIS A 3 15.58 49.09 -27.22
C HIS A 3 15.25 47.63 -26.90
N GLN A 4 15.37 47.24 -25.63
CA GLN A 4 14.87 45.95 -25.16
C GLN A 4 13.36 46.05 -25.06
N LYS A 5 12.66 45.19 -25.81
CA LYS A 5 11.19 45.12 -25.77
C LYS A 5 10.80 44.55 -24.41
N ALA A 6 10.15 45.36 -23.58
CA ALA A 6 9.52 44.90 -22.35
C ALA A 6 8.11 44.38 -22.66
N PHE A 7 7.67 43.37 -21.92
CA PHE A 7 6.30 42.86 -22.01
C PHE A 7 5.30 43.89 -21.51
N THR A 8 4.13 43.90 -22.14
CA THR A 8 3.00 44.73 -21.74
C THR A 8 2.28 44.11 -20.54
N LEU A 9 1.58 44.96 -19.77
CA LEU A 9 0.83 44.52 -18.60
C LEU A 9 -0.29 43.53 -18.98
N ILE A 10 -0.91 43.72 -20.16
CA ILE A 10 -1.94 42.81 -20.66
C ILE A 10 -1.39 41.45 -21.07
N GLU A 11 -0.18 41.37 -21.62
CA GLU A 11 0.48 40.10 -21.95
C GLU A 11 0.76 39.29 -20.69
N VAL A 12 1.24 39.94 -19.62
CA VAL A 12 1.48 39.27 -18.33
C VAL A 12 0.16 38.79 -17.70
N LEU A 13 -0.90 39.61 -17.75
CA LEU A 13 -2.21 39.22 -17.24
C LEU A 13 -2.82 38.03 -18.00
N ALA A 14 -2.71 38.02 -19.33
CA ALA A 14 -3.22 36.92 -20.15
C ALA A 14 -2.52 35.60 -19.82
N VAL A 15 -1.19 35.61 -19.64
CA VAL A 15 -0.42 34.41 -19.31
C VAL A 15 -0.80 33.85 -17.93
N ILE A 16 -0.93 34.71 -16.91
CA ILE A 16 -1.34 34.27 -15.58
C ILE A 16 -2.77 33.70 -15.60
N GLY A 17 -3.68 34.30 -16.38
CA GLY A 17 -5.03 33.79 -16.58
C GLY A 17 -5.04 32.39 -17.21
N ILE A 18 -4.22 32.17 -18.25
CA ILE A 18 -4.07 30.85 -18.89
C ILE A 18 -3.50 29.83 -17.90
N ILE A 19 -2.44 30.17 -17.14
CA ILE A 19 -1.84 29.29 -16.15
C ILE A 19 -2.85 28.91 -15.06
N ALA A 20 -3.69 29.84 -14.60
CA ALA A 20 -4.69 29.58 -13.57
C ALA A 20 -5.73 28.55 -14.04
N VAL A 21 -6.26 28.71 -15.26
CA VAL A 21 -7.25 27.78 -15.84
C VAL A 21 -6.64 26.39 -16.06
N LEU A 22 -5.43 26.32 -16.65
CA LEU A 22 -4.76 25.05 -16.89
C LEU A 22 -4.40 24.33 -15.59
N SER A 23 -3.95 25.06 -14.56
CA SER A 23 -3.61 24.48 -13.26
C SER A 23 -4.84 23.87 -12.58
N ALA A 24 -5.97 24.59 -12.56
CA ALA A 24 -7.22 24.10 -11.98
C ALA A 24 -7.70 22.81 -12.65
N ALA A 25 -7.65 22.77 -13.99
CA ALA A 25 -8.01 21.56 -14.74
C ALA A 25 -7.06 20.39 -14.44
N ALA A 26 -5.76 20.64 -14.34
CA ALA A 26 -4.76 19.61 -14.07
C ALA A 26 -4.98 18.93 -12.70
N PHE A 27 -5.28 19.71 -11.64
CA PHE A 27 -5.54 19.15 -10.30
C PHE A 27 -6.71 18.15 -10.27
N ALA A 28 -7.76 18.37 -11.07
CA ALA A 28 -8.89 17.46 -11.15
C ALA A 28 -8.52 16.06 -11.69
N PHE A 29 -7.48 15.95 -12.52
CA PHE A 29 -7.04 14.67 -13.11
C PHE A 29 -6.04 13.89 -12.23
N PHE A 30 -5.27 14.55 -11.36
CA PHE A 30 -4.21 13.89 -10.59
C PHE A 30 -4.70 13.14 -9.33
N GLY A 31 -5.87 13.49 -8.78
CA GLY A 31 -6.38 12.85 -7.57
C GLY A 31 -6.55 11.33 -7.71
N ASN A 32 -7.20 10.87 -8.78
CA ASN A 32 -7.50 9.44 -8.95
C ASN A 32 -6.27 8.60 -9.36
N THR A 33 -5.31 9.20 -10.08
CA THR A 33 -4.09 8.49 -10.52
C THR A 33 -3.14 8.21 -9.36
N THR A 34 -3.02 9.14 -8.39
CA THR A 34 -2.20 8.94 -7.20
C THR A 34 -2.74 7.85 -6.26
N VAL A 35 -4.06 7.71 -6.15
CA VAL A 35 -4.70 6.59 -5.42
C VAL A 35 -4.29 5.25 -6.04
N LYS A 36 -4.50 5.08 -7.35
CA LYS A 36 -4.15 3.84 -8.06
C LYS A 36 -2.66 3.52 -8.03
N ALA A 37 -1.79 4.52 -8.10
CA ALA A 37 -0.35 4.32 -7.99
C ALA A 37 0.06 3.78 -6.62
N ARG A 38 -0.53 4.32 -5.54
CA ARG A 38 -0.29 3.84 -4.17
C ARG A 38 -0.81 2.42 -3.96
N ASP A 39 -1.99 2.09 -4.48
CA ASP A 39 -2.52 0.72 -4.42
C ASP A 39 -1.67 -0.27 -5.23
N THR A 40 -1.18 0.14 -6.39
CA THR A 40 -0.23 -0.68 -7.18
C THR A 40 1.04 -0.97 -6.37
N LYS A 41 1.57 0.04 -5.65
CA LYS A 41 2.71 -0.14 -4.75
C LYS A 41 2.38 -1.13 -3.63
N ARG A 42 1.23 -1.00 -2.96
CA ARG A 42 0.78 -1.93 -1.89
C ARG A 42 0.68 -3.37 -2.37
N VAL A 43 0.05 -3.58 -3.53
CA VAL A 43 -0.10 -4.91 -4.13
C VAL A 43 1.26 -5.50 -4.53
N SER A 44 2.15 -4.66 -5.08
CA SER A 44 3.51 -5.08 -5.45
C SER A 44 4.33 -5.49 -4.22
N ASP A 45 4.28 -4.67 -3.17
CA ASP A 45 4.95 -4.92 -1.89
C ASP A 45 4.50 -6.25 -1.27
N LEU A 46 3.19 -6.41 -1.09
CA LEU A 46 2.59 -7.64 -0.57
C LEU A 46 2.89 -8.84 -1.46
N SER A 47 2.89 -8.68 -2.77
CA SER A 47 3.21 -9.77 -3.69
C SER A 47 4.68 -10.16 -3.67
N GLN A 48 5.61 -9.23 -3.43
CA GLN A 48 7.04 -9.53 -3.36
C GLN A 48 7.38 -10.24 -2.06
N ILE A 49 6.90 -9.71 -0.94
CA ILE A 49 7.08 -10.29 0.39
C ILE A 49 6.34 -11.63 0.46
N GLY A 50 5.11 -11.66 -0.04
CA GLY A 50 4.26 -12.84 -0.03
C GLY A 50 4.82 -14.06 -0.77
N ARG A 51 5.87 -13.90 -1.60
CA ARG A 51 6.56 -15.04 -2.23
C ARG A 51 7.13 -16.01 -1.19
N PHE A 52 7.59 -15.53 -0.04
CA PHE A 52 8.18 -16.44 0.93
C PHE A 52 7.15 -17.34 1.60
N LEU A 53 5.86 -16.94 1.64
CA LEU A 53 4.78 -17.75 2.21
C LEU A 53 4.65 -19.10 1.49
N SER A 54 5.09 -19.21 0.24
CA SER A 54 5.14 -20.48 -0.49
C SER A 54 6.13 -21.51 0.08
N PHE A 55 7.13 -21.06 0.85
CA PHE A 55 8.10 -21.93 1.53
C PHE A 55 7.69 -22.28 2.96
N GLY A 56 6.62 -21.66 3.47
CA GLY A 56 6.12 -21.83 4.83
C GLY A 56 5.95 -20.50 5.55
N CYS A 57 5.15 -20.54 6.62
CA CYS A 57 4.90 -19.39 7.48
C CYS A 57 5.99 -19.23 8.53
N LEU A 58 6.47 -18.00 8.70
CA LEU A 58 7.33 -17.65 9.82
C LEU A 58 6.44 -17.41 11.05
N THR A 59 6.76 -18.06 12.15
CA THR A 59 6.00 -17.93 13.40
C THR A 59 6.69 -16.94 14.34
N PRO A 60 5.99 -15.88 14.79
CA PRO A 60 6.45 -15.00 15.84
C PRO A 60 6.67 -15.73 17.17
N ASP A 61 7.56 -15.23 18.01
CA ASP A 61 7.78 -15.71 19.38
C ASP A 61 6.54 -15.50 20.26
N ALA A 62 5.76 -14.46 19.97
CA ALA A 62 4.46 -14.22 20.61
C ALA A 62 3.40 -15.28 20.27
N GLY A 63 3.67 -16.15 19.28
CA GLY A 63 2.74 -17.17 18.81
C GLY A 63 1.74 -16.66 17.77
N PRO A 64 0.60 -17.36 17.60
CA PRO A 64 -0.47 -16.95 16.69
C PRO A 64 -1.04 -15.58 17.05
N GLY A 65 -1.37 -14.79 16.04
CA GLY A 65 -1.87 -13.43 16.21
C GLY A 65 -1.67 -12.59 14.95
N ASP A 66 -2.12 -11.34 15.02
CA ASP A 66 -2.05 -10.36 13.94
C ASP A 66 -1.15 -9.18 14.33
N PHE A 67 -0.08 -8.99 13.56
CA PHE A 67 1.00 -8.07 13.89
C PHE A 67 1.30 -7.13 12.72
N ASP A 68 1.84 -5.94 13.06
CA ASP A 68 2.43 -5.08 12.03
C ASP A 68 3.74 -5.68 11.53
N LEU A 69 3.95 -5.67 10.21
CA LEU A 69 5.10 -6.32 9.60
C LEU A 69 6.44 -5.73 10.06
N ASN A 70 6.54 -4.43 10.33
CA ASN A 70 7.82 -3.83 10.77
C ASN A 70 8.24 -4.31 12.17
N ILE A 71 7.27 -4.65 13.05
CA ILE A 71 7.57 -5.23 14.36
C ILE A 71 8.20 -6.62 14.17
N LEU A 72 7.68 -7.40 13.22
CA LEU A 72 8.14 -8.77 12.97
C LEU A 72 9.41 -8.87 12.14
N ILE A 73 9.72 -7.91 11.26
CA ILE A 73 10.89 -7.97 10.39
C ILE A 73 12.19 -8.13 11.21
N ALA A 74 12.35 -7.34 12.27
CA ALA A 74 13.54 -7.41 13.12
C ALA A 74 13.67 -8.79 13.80
N GLU A 75 12.55 -9.31 14.31
CA GLU A 75 12.48 -10.63 14.93
C GLU A 75 12.81 -11.74 13.91
N PHE A 76 12.17 -11.72 12.75
CA PHE A 76 12.32 -12.74 11.72
C PHE A 76 13.71 -12.77 11.11
N LYS A 77 14.39 -11.62 10.97
CA LYS A 77 15.79 -11.59 10.53
C LYS A 77 16.73 -12.28 11.52
N SER A 78 16.47 -12.09 12.82
CA SER A 78 17.24 -12.73 13.89
C SER A 78 16.96 -14.24 13.97
N LYS A 79 15.68 -14.60 14.00
CA LYS A 79 15.21 -15.98 14.20
C LYS A 79 15.38 -16.87 12.96
N TYR A 80 15.28 -16.28 11.76
CA TYR A 80 15.39 -17.01 10.49
C TYR A 80 16.43 -16.37 9.56
N PRO A 81 17.73 -16.50 9.85
CA PRO A 81 18.80 -15.87 9.06
C PRO A 81 18.78 -16.24 7.57
N ARG A 82 18.25 -17.43 7.23
CA ARG A 82 18.11 -17.90 5.83
C ARG A 82 17.16 -17.06 4.98
N TYR A 83 16.29 -16.28 5.61
CA TYR A 83 15.34 -15.39 4.93
C TYR A 83 15.69 -13.91 5.12
N ALA A 84 16.77 -13.59 5.84
CA ALA A 84 17.12 -12.21 6.19
C ALA A 84 17.28 -11.32 4.94
N ASP A 85 17.96 -11.83 3.90
CA ASP A 85 18.17 -11.10 2.63
C ASP A 85 16.89 -10.93 1.80
N ARG A 86 15.84 -11.72 2.08
CA ARG A 86 14.55 -11.67 1.36
C ARG A 86 13.53 -10.79 2.07
N LEU A 87 13.73 -10.51 3.36
CA LEU A 87 12.85 -9.64 4.14
C LEU A 87 13.30 -8.18 3.96
N PRO A 88 12.38 -7.26 3.60
CA PRO A 88 12.73 -5.85 3.46
C PRO A 88 13.28 -5.29 4.77
N ASP A 89 14.19 -4.31 4.69
CA ASP A 89 14.70 -3.61 5.89
C ASP A 89 13.63 -2.75 6.54
N ASN A 90 12.81 -2.11 5.72
CA ASN A 90 11.78 -1.21 6.17
C ASN A 90 10.76 -1.08 5.04
N ILE A 91 9.50 -1.34 5.36
CA ILE A 91 8.43 -1.18 4.41
C ILE A 91 7.28 -0.39 5.02
N ARG A 92 6.70 0.49 4.22
CA ARG A 92 5.72 1.46 4.70
C ARG A 92 4.65 1.66 3.63
N ASP A 93 3.41 1.63 4.08
CA ASP A 93 2.24 2.02 3.31
C ASP A 93 2.45 3.46 2.81
N PRO A 94 2.26 3.74 1.50
CA PRO A 94 2.54 5.05 0.94
C PRO A 94 1.70 6.22 1.50
N LYS A 95 0.63 5.95 2.26
CA LYS A 95 -0.28 6.95 2.84
C LYS A 95 -0.23 6.92 4.36
N THR A 96 -0.37 5.75 4.97
CA THR A 96 -0.54 5.60 6.43
C THR A 96 0.70 5.08 7.14
N GLY A 97 1.71 4.63 6.40
CA GLY A 97 2.92 4.05 6.97
C GLY A 97 3.80 5.11 7.64
N THR A 98 4.41 4.74 8.76
CA THR A 98 5.37 5.54 9.52
C THR A 98 6.63 4.73 9.78
N GLU A 99 7.57 5.27 10.54
CA GLU A 99 8.79 4.53 10.91
C GLU A 99 8.52 3.31 11.78
N ALA A 100 7.53 3.43 12.66
CA ALA A 100 7.14 2.37 13.58
C ALA A 100 6.05 1.45 13.02
N VAL A 101 5.26 1.92 12.06
CA VAL A 101 4.07 1.22 11.56
C VAL A 101 4.20 1.04 10.06
N SER A 102 4.32 -0.20 9.60
CA SER A 102 4.37 -0.48 8.17
C SER A 102 3.02 -0.23 7.49
N GLY A 103 1.90 -0.48 8.18
CA GLY A 103 0.57 -0.50 7.56
C GLY A 103 0.31 -1.78 6.76
N TYR A 104 1.28 -2.69 6.72
CA TYR A 104 1.15 -4.07 6.23
C TYR A 104 1.01 -4.99 7.44
N ARG A 105 0.01 -5.87 7.40
CA ARG A 105 -0.31 -6.78 8.49
C ARG A 105 0.10 -8.19 8.13
N TYR A 106 0.58 -8.92 9.13
CA TYR A 106 0.90 -10.34 9.04
C TYR A 106 0.20 -11.07 10.17
N GLU A 107 -0.69 -11.98 9.79
CA GLU A 107 -1.44 -12.81 10.71
C GLU A 107 -0.99 -14.26 10.59
N VAL A 108 -0.82 -14.92 11.73
CA VAL A 108 -0.51 -16.34 11.83
C VAL A 108 -1.60 -17.03 12.65
N ALA A 109 -2.21 -18.06 12.09
CA ALA A 109 -3.18 -18.90 12.77
C ALA A 109 -2.51 -20.00 13.62
N ALA A 110 -3.26 -20.53 14.59
CA ALA A 110 -2.80 -21.61 15.46
C ALA A 110 -2.48 -22.91 14.72
N ASP A 111 -3.02 -23.09 13.52
CA ASP A 111 -2.75 -24.23 12.64
C ASP A 111 -1.49 -24.06 11.77
N GLY A 112 -0.76 -22.95 11.93
CA GLY A 112 0.48 -22.67 11.21
C GLY A 112 0.30 -22.05 9.84
N ARG A 113 -0.93 -21.74 9.41
CA ARG A 113 -1.19 -20.93 8.21
C ARG A 113 -1.00 -19.44 8.51
N CYS A 114 -0.72 -18.66 7.48
CA CYS A 114 -0.51 -17.23 7.62
C CYS A 114 -1.05 -16.44 6.43
N VAL A 115 -1.26 -15.15 6.66
CA VAL A 115 -1.72 -14.21 5.65
C VAL A 115 -1.02 -12.87 5.82
N LEU A 116 -0.62 -12.29 4.70
CA LEU A 116 -0.08 -10.95 4.62
C LEU A 116 -1.09 -10.06 3.89
N TYR A 117 -1.47 -8.93 4.46
CA TYR A 117 -2.53 -8.10 3.89
C TYR A 117 -2.37 -6.61 4.19
N ALA A 118 -3.06 -5.78 3.40
CA ALA A 118 -3.18 -4.34 3.63
C ALA A 118 -4.49 -3.80 3.08
N ASN A 119 -4.94 -2.68 3.66
CA ASN A 119 -6.09 -1.95 3.16
C ASN A 119 -5.72 -1.20 1.88
N LEU A 120 -6.56 -1.28 0.85
CA LEU A 120 -6.42 -0.46 -0.35
C LEU A 120 -7.14 0.88 -0.14
N GLU A 121 -6.84 1.85 -1.00
CA GLU A 121 -7.46 3.16 -0.96
C GLU A 121 -8.59 3.31 -2.00
N ASP A 122 -8.46 2.68 -3.16
CA ASP A 122 -9.48 2.66 -4.19
C ASP A 122 -10.64 1.73 -3.81
N GLY A 123 -11.71 2.33 -3.30
CA GLY A 123 -12.97 1.63 -2.98
C GLY A 123 -13.66 1.00 -4.20
N GLY A 124 -13.28 1.39 -5.43
CA GLY A 124 -13.76 0.81 -6.68
C GLY A 124 -13.00 -0.44 -7.13
N THR A 125 -12.00 -0.89 -6.37
CA THR A 125 -11.24 -2.11 -6.72
C THR A 125 -12.16 -3.34 -6.74
N ALA A 126 -12.06 -4.13 -7.81
CA ALA A 126 -12.85 -5.35 -7.98
C ALA A 126 -12.49 -6.40 -6.93
N VAL A 127 -13.51 -7.04 -6.35
CA VAL A 127 -13.36 -8.13 -5.38
C VAL A 127 -13.23 -9.44 -6.15
N ASN A 128 -12.17 -10.19 -5.88
CA ASN A 128 -11.97 -11.53 -6.45
C ASN A 128 -11.86 -12.63 -5.38
N LEU A 129 -11.97 -12.28 -4.10
CA LEU A 129 -12.16 -13.19 -2.97
C LEU A 129 -13.50 -12.88 -2.26
N PRO A 130 -14.66 -13.19 -2.89
CA PRO A 130 -15.97 -12.81 -2.35
C PRO A 130 -16.42 -13.66 -1.15
N ALA A 131 -15.75 -14.79 -0.89
CA ALA A 131 -16.11 -15.71 0.17
C ALA A 131 -15.59 -15.31 1.56
N ILE A 132 -14.71 -14.30 1.64
CA ILE A 132 -14.10 -13.83 2.88
C ILE A 132 -14.38 -12.33 3.06
N SER A 133 -14.56 -11.91 4.32
CA SER A 133 -14.76 -10.51 4.70
C SER A 133 -13.67 -9.99 5.64
N GLU A 134 -12.71 -10.83 5.99
CA GLU A 134 -11.57 -10.54 6.85
C GLU A 134 -10.34 -11.25 6.28
N ALA A 135 -9.15 -10.84 6.70
CA ALA A 135 -7.93 -11.51 6.29
C ALA A 135 -7.98 -12.96 6.78
N ALA A 136 -7.69 -13.89 5.89
CA ALA A 136 -7.89 -15.30 6.18
C ALA A 136 -6.63 -16.10 5.80
N PRO A 137 -5.94 -16.72 6.77
CA PRO A 137 -4.97 -17.77 6.52
C PRO A 137 -5.60 -18.93 5.71
N GLY A 138 -5.00 -19.32 4.58
CA GLY A 138 -5.59 -20.21 3.58
C GLY A 138 -6.61 -19.58 2.63
N GLY A 139 -6.87 -18.27 2.75
CA GLY A 139 -7.87 -17.56 1.93
C GLY A 139 -7.39 -17.20 0.51
N GLY A 140 -6.21 -17.66 0.12
CA GLY A 140 -5.61 -17.38 -1.18
C GLY A 140 -5.10 -15.95 -1.35
N LYS A 141 -4.88 -15.56 -2.62
CA LYS A 141 -4.32 -14.26 -3.01
C LYS A 141 -5.34 -13.44 -3.79
N GLY A 142 -5.61 -12.22 -3.35
CA GLY A 142 -6.57 -11.36 -4.00
C GLY A 142 -7.13 -10.25 -3.14
N VAL A 143 -8.19 -9.62 -3.63
CA VAL A 143 -8.93 -8.54 -2.99
C VAL A 143 -10.22 -9.07 -2.38
N PHE A 144 -10.41 -8.81 -1.09
CA PHE A 144 -11.66 -9.03 -0.36
C PHE A 144 -12.27 -7.70 0.09
N GLU A 145 -13.52 -7.75 0.54
CA GLU A 145 -14.25 -6.58 1.04
C GLU A 145 -14.65 -6.77 2.51
N ALA A 146 -14.14 -5.88 3.36
CA ALA A 146 -14.44 -5.88 4.79
C ALA A 146 -15.75 -5.17 5.12
N ALA A 147 -16.29 -5.43 6.32
CA ALA A 147 -17.50 -4.77 6.81
C ALA A 147 -17.28 -3.27 7.02
N ASN A 148 -16.12 -2.89 7.58
CA ASN A 148 -15.79 -1.51 7.91
C ASN A 148 -14.58 -1.01 7.10
N PRO A 149 -14.49 0.31 6.81
CA PRO A 149 -13.33 0.88 6.16
C PRO A 149 -12.06 0.71 7.01
N GLY A 150 -10.95 0.45 6.33
CA GLY A 150 -9.64 0.36 6.95
C GLY A 150 -8.89 1.68 7.04
N PRO A 151 -7.60 1.64 7.45
CA PRO A 151 -6.76 2.82 7.64
C PRO A 151 -6.60 3.71 6.38
N ASN A 152 -6.68 3.12 5.18
CA ASN A 152 -6.58 3.87 3.92
C ASN A 152 -7.92 4.48 3.46
N GLY A 153 -9.02 4.21 4.19
CA GLY A 153 -10.33 4.82 3.99
C GLY A 153 -11.29 4.01 3.12
N SER A 154 -10.87 2.83 2.63
CA SER A 154 -11.74 1.95 1.82
C SER A 154 -12.06 0.65 2.55
N ARG A 155 -13.09 -0.07 2.09
CA ARG A 155 -13.41 -1.44 2.57
C ARG A 155 -12.65 -2.53 1.81
N LYS A 156 -11.80 -2.17 0.85
CA LYS A 156 -11.07 -3.13 0.01
C LYS A 156 -9.74 -3.47 0.65
N TYR A 157 -9.41 -4.75 0.71
CA TYR A 157 -8.15 -5.23 1.24
C TYR A 157 -7.53 -6.20 0.25
N PHE A 158 -6.23 -6.11 0.06
CA PHE A 158 -5.49 -7.11 -0.69
C PHE A 158 -4.76 -8.03 0.27
N GLN A 159 -4.81 -9.34 0.02
CA GLN A 159 -4.10 -10.34 0.80
C GLN A 159 -3.29 -11.30 -0.07
N VAL A 160 -2.26 -11.88 0.54
CA VAL A 160 -1.50 -13.04 0.06
C VAL A 160 -1.41 -14.04 1.20
N SER A 161 -1.92 -15.25 0.99
CA SER A 161 -1.91 -16.31 1.98
C SER A 161 -1.35 -17.62 1.39
N ASN A 162 -0.86 -18.50 2.25
CA ASN A 162 -0.38 -19.84 1.90
C ASN A 162 -1.46 -20.91 1.92
#